data_AF-A0A2N0LJ29-F1
#
_entry.id   AF-A0A2N0LJ29-F1
#
_cell.length_a   1.000
_cell.length_b   1.000
_cell.length_c   1.000
_cell.angle_alpha   90.00
_cell.angle_beta   90.00
_cell.angle_gamma   90.00
#
_symmetry.space_group_name_H-M   'P 1'
#
loop_
_entity.id
_entity.type
_entity.pdbx_description
1 polymer ?
#
loop_
_entity_poly.entity_id
_entity_poly.type
_entity_poly.pdbx_seq_one_letter_code
_entity_poly.pdbx_strand_id
1 'polypeptide(L)'
;MARSVGRKRDKTVSPSIKDLIHGAPGSLVDALVILAIGLSVGLYFGFSNDARQWAIEVLGYGWVPAGLLVAVTLVTLRYNRHLVRVHWRRWTIATALAAMSIGVLSTIFPSDGALEDVSLGGKLGGYIGGTPAALAYLKIAAIAFVVPLIIRPKRVGLVYWRYTRNGLLAIQVGLLYLYIVIQESARFIDRRVRILRYGIHRKTSSKDLFKMLVMGPSKAPARTLAYQGDPETTIQLGVRPDIDLGNLENLDDQDDQHDEVEYWEQPESGLIPTWSTKEPAPRKGPKPAAAIVDDGTGTKKNRKRGWETPNVDLLTPPDTHHAPEAALQEMARLVESTLGDHGVRVEVTDVKAGPRIVRFGMVPGWVPKRGESGRGTIGMDTADADPSALERSRVKVQSILTREKDMALALKTPYLRIEAPVPGEALVGLEVPSPSPSKVHLREVMETPIFNRILAKGGLPIALGQDTGGSPVVLDLASLPHMLIAGATGSGKSVCINSIVASFLLTKTPEQLRILMVDPKRVELTPFNGIPHLIGPVIVDPEEVNTALRGLIREMLGRYKLMEEVGARNIEGYNK
;
A
#
# COMPACT_ATOMS: atom_id res chain seq x y z
N MET A 1 50.74 -56.73 10.44
CA MET A 1 50.79 -56.31 9.02
C MET A 1 49.63 -56.96 8.28
N ALA A 2 48.93 -56.17 7.49
CA ALA A 2 47.64 -56.51 6.90
C ALA A 2 47.75 -56.95 5.44
N ARG A 3 46.75 -57.76 5.05
CA ARG A 3 45.92 -57.69 3.83
C ARG A 3 46.43 -58.10 2.43
N SER A 4 45.54 -58.89 1.81
CA SER A 4 45.00 -58.77 0.44
C SER A 4 45.77 -59.52 -0.67
N VAL A 5 45.24 -59.99 -1.80
CA VAL A 5 43.99 -59.81 -2.58
C VAL A 5 43.84 -61.05 -3.49
N GLY A 6 42.61 -61.46 -3.85
CA GLY A 6 42.39 -62.45 -4.92
C GLY A 6 40.97 -62.38 -5.51
N ARG A 7 40.87 -61.88 -6.75
CA ARG A 7 39.69 -61.67 -7.62
C ARG A 7 38.78 -62.90 -7.83
N LYS A 8 37.46 -62.66 -8.01
CA LYS A 8 36.73 -62.90 -9.28
C LYS A 8 35.36 -62.20 -9.31
N ARG A 9 34.99 -61.75 -10.53
CA ARG A 9 33.76 -61.07 -10.94
C ARG A 9 32.56 -62.02 -10.96
N ASP A 10 31.37 -61.51 -10.64
CA ASP A 10 30.14 -62.01 -11.25
C ASP A 10 29.12 -60.89 -11.53
N LYS A 11 28.26 -61.16 -12.51
CA LYS A 11 27.54 -60.23 -13.39
C LYS A 11 26.35 -59.53 -12.74
N THR A 12 26.17 -58.23 -13.04
CA THR A 12 24.96 -57.46 -12.72
C THR A 12 23.86 -57.74 -13.75
N VAL A 13 22.76 -58.33 -13.32
CA VAL A 13 21.49 -58.37 -14.07
C VAL A 13 20.68 -57.12 -13.67
N SER A 14 20.26 -56.32 -14.65
CA SER A 14 19.33 -55.20 -14.48
C SER A 14 17.92 -55.71 -14.19
N PRO A 15 17.20 -55.20 -13.18
CA PRO A 15 15.86 -55.68 -12.86
C PRO A 15 14.85 -55.23 -13.93
N SER A 16 13.95 -56.15 -14.27
CA SER A 16 12.89 -55.98 -15.27
C SER A 16 11.74 -55.13 -14.71
N ILE A 17 11.14 -54.30 -15.57
CA ILE A 17 10.02 -53.39 -15.26
C ILE A 17 8.81 -54.11 -14.63
N LYS A 18 8.68 -55.43 -14.82
CA LYS A 18 7.61 -56.24 -14.22
C LYS A 18 7.79 -56.51 -12.71
N ASP A 19 9.01 -56.44 -12.17
CA ASP A 19 9.26 -56.63 -10.73
C ASP A 19 8.94 -55.36 -9.91
N LEU A 20 8.79 -54.21 -10.57
CA LEU A 20 8.44 -52.95 -9.90
C LEU A 20 6.95 -52.86 -9.53
N ILE A 21 6.09 -53.68 -10.16
CA ILE A 21 4.63 -53.52 -10.05
C ILE A 21 4.05 -54.41 -8.93
N HIS A 22 4.76 -55.43 -8.43
CA HIS A 22 4.19 -56.40 -7.47
C HIS A 22 4.95 -56.56 -6.13
N GLY A 23 5.77 -55.58 -5.72
CA GLY A 23 6.49 -55.60 -4.44
C GLY A 23 5.94 -54.66 -3.35
N ALA A 24 5.34 -55.24 -2.30
CA ALA A 24 5.24 -54.86 -0.87
C ALA A 24 5.01 -53.37 -0.43
N PRO A 25 4.31 -53.11 0.70
CA PRO A 25 3.85 -51.77 1.15
C PRO A 25 4.96 -50.75 1.52
N GLY A 26 6.23 -51.05 1.28
CA GLY A 26 7.34 -50.09 1.41
C GLY A 26 7.48 -49.15 0.20
N SER A 27 7.04 -49.57 -1.00
CA SER A 27 7.18 -48.79 -2.24
C SER A 27 6.25 -47.57 -2.29
N LEU A 28 5.03 -47.68 -1.75
CA LEU A 28 4.07 -46.57 -1.65
C LEU A 28 4.57 -45.42 -0.78
N VAL A 29 5.33 -45.73 0.28
CA VAL A 29 5.82 -44.72 1.22
C VAL A 29 7.11 -44.07 0.69
N ASP A 30 7.95 -44.82 -0.05
CA ASP A 30 9.10 -44.21 -0.76
C ASP A 30 8.62 -43.35 -1.91
N ALA A 31 7.56 -43.77 -2.60
CA ALA A 31 6.86 -42.93 -3.55
C ALA A 31 6.29 -41.68 -2.88
N LEU A 32 5.70 -41.75 -1.68
CA LEU A 32 5.19 -40.57 -0.96
C LEU A 32 6.28 -39.62 -0.46
N VAL A 33 7.43 -40.12 -0.03
CA VAL A 33 8.56 -39.28 0.42
C VAL A 33 9.26 -38.63 -0.78
N ILE A 34 9.47 -39.38 -1.86
CA ILE A 34 9.98 -38.84 -3.13
C ILE A 34 8.97 -37.88 -3.75
N LEU A 35 7.67 -38.14 -3.60
CA LEU A 35 6.59 -37.23 -4.00
C LEU A 35 6.56 -36.01 -3.10
N ALA A 36 6.78 -36.08 -1.80
CA ALA A 36 6.81 -34.90 -0.93
C ALA A 36 8.05 -34.02 -1.16
N ILE A 37 9.22 -34.63 -1.36
CA ILE A 37 10.46 -33.93 -1.74
C ILE A 37 10.33 -33.38 -3.16
N GLY A 38 9.79 -34.17 -4.09
CA GLY A 38 9.51 -33.78 -5.47
C GLY A 38 8.39 -32.73 -5.58
N LEU A 39 7.45 -32.68 -4.65
CA LEU A 39 6.38 -31.68 -4.57
C LEU A 39 6.90 -30.42 -3.87
N SER A 40 7.87 -30.51 -2.95
CA SER A 40 8.58 -29.34 -2.41
C SER A 40 9.53 -28.69 -3.43
N VAL A 41 10.28 -29.49 -4.18
CA VAL A 41 11.14 -29.04 -5.28
C VAL A 41 10.28 -28.61 -6.49
N GLY A 42 9.19 -29.33 -6.74
CA GLY A 42 8.19 -29.02 -7.78
C GLY A 42 7.38 -27.77 -7.47
N LEU A 43 7.03 -27.48 -6.20
CA LEU A 43 6.44 -26.20 -5.78
C LEU A 43 7.38 -25.04 -6.12
N TYR A 44 8.68 -25.26 -6.01
CA TYR A 44 9.69 -24.26 -6.34
C TYR A 44 9.99 -24.15 -7.84
N PHE A 45 9.81 -25.21 -8.65
CA PHE A 45 10.22 -25.21 -10.07
C PHE A 45 9.11 -25.50 -11.11
N GLY A 46 7.96 -26.10 -10.77
CA GLY A 46 7.06 -26.73 -11.74
C GLY A 46 5.53 -26.66 -11.50
N PHE A 47 5.01 -25.96 -10.49
CA PHE A 47 3.57 -25.69 -10.39
C PHE A 47 3.14 -24.49 -11.24
N SER A 48 1.83 -24.40 -11.58
CA SER A 48 1.27 -23.19 -12.21
C SER A 48 1.63 -21.95 -11.38
N ASN A 49 1.78 -20.81 -12.06
CA ASN A 49 2.21 -19.56 -11.42
C ASN A 49 1.36 -19.23 -10.18
N ASP A 50 0.07 -19.56 -10.20
CA ASP A 50 -0.88 -19.29 -9.12
C ASP A 50 -0.59 -20.10 -7.85
N ALA A 51 -0.24 -21.39 -7.99
CA ALA A 51 0.06 -22.24 -6.83
C ALA A 51 1.42 -21.88 -6.20
N ARG A 52 2.39 -21.43 -7.00
CA ARG A 52 3.66 -20.90 -6.50
C ARG A 52 3.44 -19.59 -5.74
N GLN A 53 2.64 -18.68 -6.28
CA GLN A 53 2.29 -17.42 -5.61
C GLN A 53 1.56 -17.68 -4.29
N TRP A 54 0.56 -18.56 -4.28
CA TRP A 54 -0.14 -18.95 -3.06
C TRP A 54 0.81 -19.52 -1.99
N ALA A 55 1.72 -20.42 -2.38
CA ALA A 55 2.67 -21.02 -1.43
C ALA A 55 3.65 -19.99 -0.85
N ILE A 56 4.16 -19.08 -1.68
CA ILE A 56 5.05 -17.98 -1.26
C ILE A 56 4.29 -17.01 -0.36
N GLU A 57 3.05 -16.66 -0.66
CA GLU A 57 2.23 -15.78 0.20
C GLU A 57 1.89 -16.43 1.55
N VAL A 58 1.56 -17.71 1.58
CA VAL A 58 1.12 -18.36 2.83
C VAL A 58 2.28 -18.60 3.78
N LEU A 59 3.44 -19.02 3.26
CA LEU A 59 4.58 -19.48 4.07
C LEU A 59 5.80 -18.56 4.02
N GLY A 60 5.91 -17.62 3.08
CA GLY A 60 7.05 -16.73 2.94
C GLY A 60 8.36 -17.51 2.75
N TYR A 61 9.36 -17.25 3.59
CA TYR A 61 10.58 -18.05 3.81
C TYR A 61 10.44 -19.01 5.01
N GLY A 62 9.32 -18.99 5.72
CA GLY A 62 8.98 -19.90 6.81
C GLY A 62 8.79 -21.37 6.38
N TRP A 63 8.70 -21.64 5.08
CA TRP A 63 8.68 -23.01 4.55
C TRP A 63 10.00 -23.76 4.78
N VAL A 64 11.14 -23.07 4.93
CA VAL A 64 12.44 -23.71 5.17
C VAL A 64 12.47 -24.44 6.54
N PRO A 65 12.20 -23.76 7.67
CA PRO A 65 12.13 -24.44 8.97
C PRO A 65 10.95 -25.41 9.08
N ALA A 66 9.79 -25.07 8.49
CA ALA A 66 8.61 -25.95 8.51
C ALA A 66 8.83 -27.24 7.70
N GLY A 67 9.36 -27.12 6.48
CA GLY A 67 9.65 -28.25 5.60
C GLY A 67 10.72 -29.17 6.17
N LEU A 68 11.76 -28.61 6.80
CA LEU A 68 12.78 -29.39 7.51
C LEU A 68 12.17 -30.20 8.66
N LEU A 69 11.31 -29.59 9.47
CA LEU A 69 10.62 -30.27 10.58
C LEU A 69 9.71 -31.40 10.07
N VAL A 70 8.96 -31.16 8.99
CA VAL A 70 8.08 -32.18 8.36
C VAL A 70 8.88 -33.32 7.76
N ALA A 71 9.98 -33.04 7.06
CA ALA A 71 10.83 -34.08 6.49
C ALA A 71 11.45 -34.97 7.59
N VAL A 72 11.99 -34.37 8.65
CA VAL A 72 12.64 -35.12 9.75
C VAL A 72 11.59 -35.91 10.56
N THR A 73 10.39 -35.35 10.78
CA THR A 73 9.28 -36.10 11.43
C THR A 73 8.83 -37.29 10.59
N LEU A 74 8.67 -37.15 9.28
CA LEU A 74 8.26 -38.24 8.40
C LEU A 74 9.31 -39.36 8.33
N VAL A 75 10.59 -39.01 8.22
CA VAL A 75 11.69 -39.99 8.22
C VAL A 75 11.75 -40.74 9.55
N THR A 76 11.60 -40.05 10.68
CA THR A 76 11.65 -40.68 12.01
C THR A 76 10.41 -41.51 12.33
N LEU A 77 9.22 -41.07 11.90
CA LEU A 77 7.98 -41.86 11.97
C LEU A 77 8.04 -43.12 11.09
N ARG A 78 8.92 -43.13 10.07
CA ARG A 78 9.11 -44.28 9.20
C ARG A 78 10.11 -45.29 9.75
N TYR A 79 11.31 -44.85 10.10
CA TYR A 79 12.40 -45.76 10.49
C TYR A 79 12.37 -46.15 11.97
N ASN A 80 11.79 -45.31 12.84
CA ASN A 80 11.84 -45.59 14.27
C ASN A 80 10.72 -44.88 15.06
N ARG A 81 9.47 -45.34 14.88
CA ARG A 81 8.27 -44.81 15.56
C ARG A 81 8.40 -44.72 17.08
N HIS A 82 9.18 -45.64 17.66
CA HIS A 82 9.45 -45.65 19.10
C HIS A 82 10.25 -44.42 19.56
N LEU A 83 11.18 -43.90 18.73
CA LEU A 83 11.97 -42.71 19.07
C LEU A 83 11.10 -41.44 19.19
N VAL A 84 10.02 -41.32 18.41
CA VAL A 84 9.10 -40.18 18.47
C VAL A 84 8.37 -40.16 19.82
N ARG A 85 7.92 -41.32 20.29
CA ARG A 85 7.24 -41.45 21.61
C ARG A 85 8.21 -41.26 22.77
N VAL A 86 9.39 -41.87 22.72
CA VAL A 86 10.40 -41.77 23.78
C VAL A 86 10.97 -40.34 23.90
N HIS A 87 11.22 -39.69 22.77
CA HIS A 87 11.80 -38.34 22.73
C HIS A 87 10.76 -37.27 22.41
N TRP A 88 9.49 -37.46 22.79
CA TRP A 88 8.42 -36.49 22.52
C TRP A 88 8.78 -35.08 23.01
N ARG A 89 9.54 -34.99 24.11
CA ARG A 89 10.08 -33.73 24.65
C ARG A 89 11.07 -33.01 23.73
N ARG A 90 11.88 -33.73 22.95
CA ARG A 90 12.79 -33.12 21.97
C ARG A 90 12.02 -32.62 20.75
N TRP A 91 10.94 -33.32 20.38
CA TRP A 91 10.03 -32.90 19.31
C TRP A 91 9.24 -31.64 19.64
N THR A 92 8.77 -31.50 20.88
CA THR A 92 8.13 -30.26 21.34
C THR A 92 9.10 -29.07 21.32
N ILE A 93 10.38 -29.28 21.65
CA ILE A 93 11.42 -28.24 21.54
C ILE A 93 11.67 -27.86 20.08
N ALA A 94 11.84 -28.85 19.19
CA ALA A 94 12.08 -28.61 17.77
C ALA A 94 10.90 -27.85 17.12
N THR A 95 9.66 -28.20 17.48
CA THR A 95 8.45 -27.53 16.99
C THR A 95 8.36 -26.09 17.51
N ALA A 96 8.65 -25.87 18.79
CA ALA A 96 8.70 -24.54 19.37
C ALA A 96 9.78 -23.66 18.74
N LEU A 97 10.97 -24.21 18.49
CA LEU A 97 12.04 -23.49 17.78
C LEU A 97 11.65 -23.13 16.35
N ALA A 98 11.02 -24.05 15.61
CA ALA A 98 10.52 -23.75 14.27
C ALA A 98 9.45 -22.65 14.29
N ALA A 99 8.50 -22.70 15.22
CA ALA A 99 7.47 -21.68 15.39
C ALA A 99 8.04 -20.31 15.77
N MET A 100 9.02 -20.27 16.68
CA MET A 100 9.72 -19.02 17.03
C MET A 100 10.52 -18.47 15.85
N SER A 101 11.21 -19.30 15.09
CA SER A 101 11.93 -18.87 13.88
C SER A 101 10.99 -18.27 12.84
N ILE A 102 9.83 -18.90 12.61
CA ILE A 102 8.79 -18.37 11.69
C ILE A 102 8.21 -17.05 12.21
N GLY A 103 7.98 -16.93 13.52
CA GLY A 103 7.50 -15.69 14.14
C GLY A 103 8.53 -14.56 14.16
N VAL A 104 9.82 -14.85 14.26
CA VAL A 104 10.89 -13.84 14.12
C VAL A 104 11.01 -13.41 12.65
N LEU A 105 10.86 -14.34 11.72
CA LEU A 105 10.92 -14.02 10.30
C LEU A 105 9.73 -13.14 9.86
N SER A 106 8.58 -13.23 10.54
CA SER A 106 7.43 -12.38 10.26
C SER A 106 7.55 -10.93 10.76
N THR A 107 8.57 -10.59 11.55
CA THR A 107 8.80 -9.19 11.95
C THR A 107 9.65 -8.41 10.95
N ILE A 108 10.24 -9.10 9.96
CA ILE A 108 11.07 -8.51 8.93
C ILE A 108 10.22 -8.34 7.66
N PHE A 109 10.04 -7.09 7.26
CA PHE A 109 9.37 -6.71 6.01
C PHE A 109 10.46 -6.29 5.00
N PRO A 110 10.64 -7.01 3.89
CA PRO A 110 11.59 -6.61 2.85
C PRO A 110 11.08 -5.36 2.13
N SER A 111 11.99 -4.47 1.72
CA SER A 111 11.64 -3.21 1.04
C SER A 111 11.23 -3.39 -0.42
N ASP A 112 11.50 -4.55 -1.02
CA ASP A 112 11.21 -4.86 -2.42
C ASP A 112 10.91 -6.37 -2.59
N GLY A 113 9.86 -6.71 -3.36
CA GLY A 113 9.59 -8.08 -3.83
C GLY A 113 8.17 -8.60 -3.52
N ALA A 114 7.88 -9.84 -3.92
CA ALA A 114 6.55 -10.49 -3.75
C ALA A 114 6.10 -10.72 -2.29
N LEU A 115 6.91 -10.28 -1.32
CA LEU A 115 6.70 -10.40 0.13
C LEU A 115 6.71 -9.02 0.82
N GLU A 116 6.56 -7.93 0.07
CA GLU A 116 6.46 -6.57 0.64
C GLU A 116 5.18 -6.44 1.49
N ASP A 117 4.05 -6.95 0.98
CA ASP A 117 2.76 -6.96 1.67
C ASP A 117 2.60 -8.11 2.68
N VAL A 118 3.48 -9.11 2.61
CA VAL A 118 3.43 -10.31 3.45
C VAL A 118 4.84 -10.58 3.98
N SER A 119 5.06 -10.29 5.26
CA SER A 119 6.34 -10.46 5.98
C SER A 119 7.13 -11.72 5.58
N LEU A 120 8.45 -11.75 5.79
CA LEU A 120 9.28 -12.92 5.41
C LEU A 120 8.80 -14.26 6.04
N GLY A 121 7.95 -14.24 7.08
CA GLY A 121 7.30 -15.42 7.65
C GLY A 121 5.99 -15.89 6.98
N GLY A 122 5.52 -15.21 5.92
CA GLY A 122 4.23 -15.48 5.28
C GLY A 122 3.02 -15.06 6.11
N LYS A 123 1.80 -15.28 5.59
CA LYS A 123 0.54 -15.09 6.34
C LYS A 123 0.52 -15.90 7.64
N LEU A 124 1.09 -17.11 7.64
CA LEU A 124 1.19 -17.96 8.84
C LEU A 124 2.12 -17.37 9.91
N GLY A 125 3.25 -16.79 9.50
CA GLY A 125 4.12 -16.04 10.40
C GLY A 125 3.42 -14.84 11.00
N GLY A 126 2.60 -14.12 10.22
CA GLY A 126 1.80 -12.99 10.70
C GLY A 126 0.87 -13.31 11.88
N TYR A 127 0.32 -14.53 11.98
CA TYR A 127 -0.49 -14.92 13.14
C TYR A 127 0.33 -15.05 14.44
N ILE A 128 1.59 -15.50 14.30
CA ILE A 128 2.51 -15.74 15.42
C ILE A 128 3.26 -14.47 15.79
N GLY A 129 3.75 -13.69 14.82
CA GLY A 129 4.64 -12.55 15.01
C GLY A 129 4.26 -11.28 14.23
N GLY A 130 2.98 -11.10 13.89
CA GLY A 130 2.49 -9.94 13.13
C GLY A 130 2.58 -8.58 13.85
N THR A 131 2.03 -7.55 13.20
CA THR A 131 2.04 -6.17 13.71
C THR A 131 0.95 -5.95 14.76
N PRO A 132 1.18 -5.13 15.81
CA PRO A 132 2.41 -4.40 16.14
C PRO A 132 3.55 -5.31 16.65
N ALA A 133 4.81 -4.96 16.36
CA ALA A 133 6.00 -5.75 16.73
C ALA A 133 6.07 -6.06 18.24
N ALA A 134 5.56 -5.18 19.11
CA ALA A 134 5.48 -5.43 20.55
C ALA A 134 4.64 -6.67 20.91
N LEU A 135 3.51 -6.90 20.21
CA LEU A 135 2.68 -8.08 20.44
C LEU A 135 3.35 -9.35 19.88
N ALA A 136 4.13 -9.25 18.80
CA ALA A 136 4.93 -10.34 18.26
C ALA A 136 5.97 -10.82 19.28
N TYR A 137 6.77 -9.89 19.83
CA TYR A 137 7.76 -10.21 20.84
C TYR A 137 7.11 -10.81 22.10
N LEU A 138 5.93 -10.31 22.50
CA LEU A 138 5.19 -10.84 23.64
C LEU A 138 4.70 -12.28 23.40
N LYS A 139 4.17 -12.59 22.21
CA LYS A 139 3.74 -13.96 21.83
C LYS A 139 4.92 -14.93 21.74
N ILE A 140 6.03 -14.51 21.14
CA ILE A 140 7.27 -15.31 21.06
C ILE A 140 7.83 -15.56 22.47
N ALA A 141 7.85 -14.54 23.32
CA ALA A 141 8.25 -14.67 24.72
C ALA A 141 7.31 -15.61 25.51
N ALA A 142 6.01 -15.56 25.26
CA ALA A 142 5.04 -16.48 25.86
C ALA A 142 5.31 -17.94 25.44
N ILE A 143 5.60 -18.20 24.16
CA ILE A 143 5.99 -19.54 23.68
C ILE A 143 7.29 -19.99 24.36
N ALA A 144 8.29 -19.11 24.43
CA ALA A 144 9.57 -19.39 25.10
C ALA A 144 9.43 -19.68 26.60
N PHE A 145 8.42 -19.10 27.26
CA PHE A 145 8.11 -19.32 28.68
C PHE A 145 7.29 -20.59 28.92
N VAL A 146 6.29 -20.87 28.09
CA VAL A 146 5.35 -22.00 28.24
C VAL A 146 6.01 -23.34 27.87
N VAL A 147 6.87 -23.37 26.85
CA VAL A 147 7.47 -24.61 26.35
C VAL A 147 8.33 -25.33 27.42
N PRO A 148 9.22 -24.64 28.17
CA PRO A 148 9.94 -25.24 29.30
C PRO A 148 9.03 -25.80 30.41
N LEU A 149 7.87 -25.16 30.65
CA LEU A 149 6.89 -25.58 31.65
C LEU A 149 6.20 -26.89 31.24
N ILE A 150 5.87 -27.05 29.96
CA ILE A 150 5.31 -28.29 29.39
C ILE A 150 6.31 -29.45 29.46
N ILE A 151 7.60 -29.18 29.22
CA ILE A 151 8.63 -30.24 29.13
C ILE A 151 9.06 -30.73 30.52
N ARG A 152 9.18 -29.83 31.51
CA ARG A 152 9.61 -30.15 32.89
C ARG A 152 8.81 -29.37 33.95
N PRO A 153 7.53 -29.71 34.19
CA PRO A 153 6.65 -28.95 35.07
C PRO A 153 7.18 -28.86 36.50
N LYS A 154 7.71 -29.95 37.07
CA LYS A 154 8.17 -29.98 38.48
C LYS A 154 9.44 -29.17 38.75
N ARG A 155 10.41 -29.14 37.82
CA ARG A 155 11.68 -28.42 38.03
C ARG A 155 11.59 -26.95 37.63
N VAL A 156 10.98 -26.67 36.47
CA VAL A 156 10.87 -25.30 35.96
C VAL A 156 9.75 -24.54 36.68
N GLY A 157 8.63 -25.20 36.99
CA GLY A 157 7.54 -24.59 37.76
C GLY A 157 7.98 -24.11 39.14
N LEU A 158 8.85 -24.85 39.83
CA LEU A 158 9.40 -24.44 41.13
C LEU A 158 10.30 -23.20 41.01
N VAL A 159 11.08 -23.12 39.94
CA VAL A 159 11.96 -21.97 39.65
C VAL A 159 11.12 -20.75 39.30
N TYR A 160 10.13 -20.89 38.42
CA TYR A 160 9.20 -19.82 38.06
C TYR A 160 8.41 -19.32 39.28
N TRP A 161 7.90 -20.23 40.12
CA TRP A 161 7.24 -19.88 41.38
C TRP A 161 8.14 -19.08 42.32
N ARG A 162 9.43 -19.44 42.40
CA ARG A 162 10.40 -18.70 43.24
C ARG A 162 10.64 -17.29 42.70
N TYR A 163 10.76 -17.12 41.39
CA TYR A 163 10.94 -15.81 40.78
C TYR A 163 9.69 -14.94 40.86
N THR A 164 8.50 -15.49 40.61
CA THR A 164 7.24 -14.73 40.72
C THR A 164 6.99 -14.30 42.15
N ARG A 165 7.23 -15.17 43.15
CA ARG A 165 7.13 -14.81 44.57
C ARG A 165 8.10 -13.71 44.96
N ASN A 166 9.36 -13.79 44.52
CA ASN A 166 10.35 -12.75 44.80
C ASN A 166 10.02 -11.43 44.08
N GLY A 167 9.46 -11.49 42.87
CA GLY A 167 9.00 -10.32 42.12
C GLY A 167 7.82 -9.63 42.78
N LEU A 168 6.82 -10.38 43.23
CA LEU A 168 5.69 -9.87 44.02
C LEU A 168 6.16 -9.19 45.30
N LEU A 169 7.10 -9.81 46.03
CA LEU A 169 7.70 -9.20 47.22
C LEU A 169 8.46 -7.91 46.89
N ALA A 170 9.21 -7.86 45.78
CA ALA A 170 9.90 -6.65 45.36
C ALA A 170 8.93 -5.51 44.97
N ILE A 171 7.82 -5.84 44.31
CA ILE A 171 6.76 -4.87 43.97
C ILE A 171 6.10 -4.36 45.25
N GLN A 172 5.78 -5.24 46.19
CA GLN A 172 5.17 -4.87 47.47
C GLN A 172 6.09 -3.96 48.29
N VAL A 173 7.39 -4.27 48.34
CA VAL A 173 8.41 -3.41 48.97
C VAL A 173 8.52 -2.08 48.23
N GLY A 174 8.51 -2.09 46.89
CA GLY A 174 8.54 -0.88 46.07
C GLY A 174 7.35 0.04 46.31
N LEU A 175 6.14 -0.51 46.40
CA LEU A 175 4.93 0.24 46.75
C LEU A 175 4.99 0.81 48.18
N LEU A 176 5.57 0.06 49.11
CA LEU A 176 5.75 0.51 50.49
C LEU A 176 6.76 1.66 50.58
N TYR A 177 7.87 1.59 49.85
CA TYR A 177 8.82 2.69 49.71
C TYR A 177 8.19 3.91 49.03
N LEU A 178 7.40 3.71 47.98
CA LEU A 178 6.68 4.79 47.30
C LEU A 178 5.72 5.49 48.27
N TYR A 179 4.98 4.72 49.08
CA TYR A 179 4.08 5.24 50.10
C TYR A 179 4.82 6.05 51.16
N ILE A 180 5.97 5.56 51.65
CA ILE A 180 6.81 6.29 52.63
C ILE A 180 7.30 7.61 52.03
N VAL A 181 7.77 7.62 50.79
CA VAL A 181 8.25 8.83 50.09
C VAL A 181 7.12 9.85 49.92
N ILE A 182 5.90 9.41 49.56
CA ILE A 182 4.73 10.29 49.47
C ILE A 182 4.39 10.88 50.84
N GLN A 183 4.46 10.08 51.91
CA GLN A 183 4.14 10.55 53.25
C GLN A 183 5.17 11.53 53.81
N GLU A 184 6.46 11.33 53.54
CA GLU A 184 7.53 12.25 53.96
C GLU A 184 7.50 13.55 53.16
N SER A 185 7.26 13.48 51.85
CA SER A 185 7.11 14.68 51.01
C SER A 185 5.89 15.51 51.41
N ALA A 186 4.75 14.89 51.71
CA ALA A 186 3.57 15.59 52.24
C ALA A 186 3.87 16.30 53.57
N ARG A 187 4.58 15.65 54.49
CA ARG A 187 5.00 16.25 55.77
C ARG A 187 6.00 17.39 55.59
N PHE A 188 6.90 17.30 54.62
CA PHE A 188 7.85 18.37 54.28
C PHE A 188 7.14 19.58 53.67
N ILE A 189 6.21 19.35 52.74
CA ILE A 189 5.40 20.38 52.11
C ILE A 189 4.55 21.11 53.16
N ASP A 190 3.87 20.38 54.05
CA ASP A 190 3.03 20.99 55.08
C ASP A 190 3.85 21.86 56.06
N ARG A 191 5.06 21.44 56.45
CA ARG A 191 5.98 22.27 57.24
C ARG A 191 6.37 23.56 56.52
N ARG A 192 6.65 23.50 55.22
CA ARG A 192 7.04 24.67 54.41
C ARG A 192 5.86 25.61 54.15
N VAL A 193 4.67 25.05 53.92
CA VAL A 193 3.42 25.81 53.75
C VAL A 193 3.05 26.53 55.05
N ARG A 194 3.23 25.92 56.22
CA ARG A 194 3.04 26.61 57.50
C ARG A 194 3.99 27.79 57.66
N ILE A 195 5.29 27.61 57.39
CA ILE A 195 6.28 28.70 57.47
C ILE A 195 5.92 29.84 56.49
N LEU A 196 5.47 29.52 55.28
CA LEU A 196 5.02 30.49 54.31
C LEU A 196 3.79 31.27 54.80
N ARG A 197 2.80 30.58 55.38
CA ARG A 197 1.59 31.18 55.94
C ARG A 197 1.90 32.09 57.13
N TYR A 198 2.85 31.71 57.99
CA TYR A 198 3.35 32.54 59.08
C TYR A 198 4.09 33.80 58.58
N GLY A 199 4.85 33.71 57.48
CA GLY A 199 5.53 34.87 56.89
C GLY A 199 4.57 35.84 56.20
N ILE A 200 3.55 35.34 55.50
CA ILE A 200 2.55 36.14 54.79
C ILE A 200 1.72 37.00 55.77
N HIS A 201 1.38 36.47 56.95
CA HIS A 201 0.67 37.24 57.97
C HIS A 201 1.48 38.41 58.56
N ARG A 202 2.81 38.44 58.36
CA ARG A 202 3.69 39.49 58.88
C ARG A 202 4.07 40.58 57.86
N LYS A 203 3.51 40.56 56.63
CA LYS A 203 3.82 41.51 55.53
C LYS A 203 5.33 41.74 55.32
N THR A 204 6.15 40.70 55.38
CA THR A 204 7.59 40.79 55.07
C THR A 204 7.85 40.79 53.56
N SER A 205 8.92 41.49 53.15
CA SER A 205 9.33 41.63 51.74
C SER A 205 9.65 40.26 51.10
N SER A 206 9.35 40.11 49.81
CA SER A 206 9.45 38.85 49.05
C SER A 206 10.85 38.22 49.09
N LYS A 207 11.91 39.02 49.24
CA LYS A 207 13.29 38.52 49.36
C LYS A 207 13.56 37.83 50.71
N ASP A 208 12.97 38.32 51.79
CA ASP A 208 13.15 37.73 53.13
C ASP A 208 12.30 36.46 53.30
N LEU A 209 11.11 36.41 52.70
CA LEU A 209 10.29 35.19 52.62
C LEU A 209 11.03 34.06 51.89
N PHE A 210 11.70 34.37 50.78
CA PHE A 210 12.50 33.40 50.05
C PHE A 210 13.70 32.91 50.87
N LYS A 211 14.37 33.80 51.60
CA LYS A 211 15.49 33.45 52.48
C LYS A 211 15.04 32.56 53.65
N MET A 212 13.84 32.80 54.20
CA MET A 212 13.23 31.97 55.25
C MET A 212 12.79 30.59 54.73
N LEU A 213 12.34 30.50 53.48
CA LEU A 213 11.96 29.25 52.80
C LEU A 213 13.18 28.35 52.56
N VAL A 214 14.33 28.94 52.22
CA VAL A 214 15.55 28.18 51.91
C VAL A 214 16.34 27.84 53.18
N MET A 215 16.50 28.77 54.13
CA MET A 215 17.40 28.61 55.29
C MET A 215 16.72 28.25 56.64
N GLY A 216 15.39 28.30 56.76
CA GLY A 216 14.68 28.03 58.02
C GLY A 216 14.65 29.23 58.99
N PRO A 217 13.80 29.22 60.04
CA PRO A 217 13.51 30.41 60.85
C PRO A 217 14.68 30.84 61.75
N SER A 218 14.99 32.15 61.77
CA SER A 218 16.01 32.74 62.64
C SER A 218 15.50 32.93 64.09
N LYS A 219 16.29 32.52 65.09
CA LYS A 219 15.99 32.68 66.52
C LYS A 219 16.25 34.12 66.99
N ALA A 220 15.21 34.93 67.15
CA ALA A 220 15.24 36.14 67.99
C ALA A 220 13.84 36.42 68.57
N PRO A 221 13.69 36.72 69.88
CA PRO A 221 12.39 36.90 70.51
C PRO A 221 11.90 38.34 70.32
N ALA A 222 10.61 38.52 69.98
CA ALA A 222 9.98 39.83 69.88
C ALA A 222 9.08 40.10 71.09
N ARG A 223 9.39 41.20 71.79
CA ARG A 223 8.68 41.78 72.93
C ARG A 223 7.24 42.18 72.57
N THR A 224 6.32 41.96 73.51
CA THR A 224 4.94 42.46 73.53
C THR A 224 4.89 43.91 74.03
N LEU A 225 4.14 44.77 73.35
CA LEU A 225 3.70 46.08 73.85
C LEU A 225 2.17 46.07 73.93
N ALA A 226 1.68 46.35 75.13
CA ALA A 226 0.30 46.30 75.57
C ALA A 226 -0.38 47.66 75.48
N TYR A 227 -1.72 47.65 75.34
CA TYR A 227 -2.74 48.55 75.91
C TYR A 227 -4.03 48.37 75.07
N GLN A 228 -5.27 48.43 75.53
CA GLN A 228 -5.94 48.53 76.84
C GLN A 228 -7.44 48.69 76.49
N GLY A 229 -8.35 48.12 77.29
CA GLY A 229 -9.77 48.53 77.28
C GLY A 229 -10.78 47.39 77.19
N ASP A 230 -11.19 46.86 78.35
CA ASP A 230 -12.58 46.47 78.65
C ASP A 230 -13.32 47.73 79.20
N PRO A 231 -14.67 47.83 79.33
CA PRO A 231 -15.66 46.74 79.45
C PRO A 231 -16.98 46.94 78.66
N GLU A 232 -17.81 45.88 78.56
CA GLU A 232 -19.25 45.85 78.92
C GLU A 232 -19.99 44.62 78.31
N THR A 233 -20.60 43.85 79.21
CA THR A 233 -21.82 43.01 79.14
C THR A 233 -22.52 42.84 77.78
N THR A 234 -22.98 41.64 77.36
CA THR A 234 -24.33 41.12 77.71
C THR A 234 -24.61 39.74 77.03
N ILE A 235 -25.05 38.75 77.85
CA ILE A 235 -25.99 37.62 77.63
C ILE A 235 -25.63 36.39 76.74
N GLN A 236 -25.90 35.22 77.36
CA GLN A 236 -25.89 33.82 76.88
C GLN A 236 -27.07 33.44 75.98
N LEU A 237 -26.91 32.36 75.19
CA LEU A 237 -27.83 31.22 74.93
C LEU A 237 -27.30 30.48 73.68
N GLY A 238 -27.15 29.16 73.56
CA GLY A 238 -27.36 28.01 74.43
C GLY A 238 -27.18 26.71 73.60
N VAL A 239 -26.57 25.69 74.23
CA VAL A 239 -26.87 24.24 74.17
C VAL A 239 -26.71 23.47 72.83
N ARG A 240 -25.85 22.43 72.81
CA ARG A 240 -26.23 20.99 72.80
C ARG A 240 -25.01 20.04 72.88
N PRO A 241 -25.19 18.81 73.40
CA PRO A 241 -24.16 18.11 74.17
C PRO A 241 -23.60 16.84 73.49
N ASP A 242 -22.59 16.32 74.19
CA ASP A 242 -21.75 15.13 73.99
C ASP A 242 -22.47 13.77 73.85
N ILE A 243 -21.69 12.79 73.38
CA ILE A 243 -21.45 11.41 73.89
C ILE A 243 -21.10 10.50 72.68
N ASP A 244 -20.33 9.43 72.77
CA ASP A 244 -19.03 9.07 73.33
C ASP A 244 -18.75 7.64 72.76
N LEU A 245 -17.48 7.26 72.77
CA LEU A 245 -16.81 6.05 72.30
C LEU A 245 -17.57 4.71 72.35
N GLY A 246 -17.16 3.82 71.42
CA GLY A 246 -16.54 2.57 71.84
C GLY A 246 -16.99 1.29 71.13
N ASN A 247 -16.14 0.80 70.22
CA ASN A 247 -15.82 -0.59 69.90
C ASN A 247 -16.85 -1.70 70.15
N LEU A 248 -17.14 -2.47 69.09
CA LEU A 248 -16.92 -3.92 69.11
C LEU A 248 -16.79 -4.49 67.69
N GLU A 249 -15.55 -4.88 67.43
CA GLU A 249 -15.04 -5.95 66.56
C GLU A 249 -16.00 -7.03 66.01
N ASN A 250 -15.74 -7.34 64.74
CA ASN A 250 -15.41 -8.67 64.19
C ASN A 250 -16.47 -9.57 63.51
N LEU A 251 -15.97 -10.10 62.38
CA LEU A 251 -16.27 -11.34 61.64
C LEU A 251 -17.25 -11.29 60.46
N ASP A 252 -16.63 -11.16 59.28
CA ASP A 252 -16.49 -12.19 58.24
C ASP A 252 -17.72 -12.83 57.56
N ASP A 253 -17.55 -12.87 56.24
CA ASP A 253 -17.84 -13.94 55.30
C ASP A 253 -19.26 -14.14 54.74
N GLN A 254 -19.33 -13.77 53.45
CA GLN A 254 -19.56 -14.65 52.29
C GLN A 254 -20.86 -14.49 51.49
N ASP A 255 -20.57 -14.34 50.19
CA ASP A 255 -21.24 -14.89 49.01
C ASP A 255 -22.47 -14.19 48.39
N ASP A 256 -22.14 -13.59 47.24
CA ASP A 256 -22.66 -13.91 45.90
C ASP A 256 -23.91 -13.23 45.34
N GLN A 257 -23.63 -12.57 44.21
CA GLN A 257 -24.39 -12.48 42.95
C GLN A 257 -25.72 -11.71 42.95
N HIS A 258 -25.71 -10.51 42.33
CA HIS A 258 -26.18 -10.33 40.93
C HIS A 258 -26.17 -8.85 40.51
N ASP A 259 -25.47 -8.60 39.40
CA ASP A 259 -25.79 -7.73 38.26
C ASP A 259 -26.55 -6.40 38.47
N GLU A 260 -25.84 -5.27 38.42
CA GLU A 260 -26.36 -4.05 37.79
C GLU A 260 -25.30 -3.38 36.90
N VAL A 261 -25.77 -2.94 35.73
CA VAL A 261 -25.03 -2.54 34.54
C VAL A 261 -24.58 -1.08 34.66
N GLU A 262 -23.28 -0.83 34.74
CA GLU A 262 -22.72 0.52 34.78
C GLU A 262 -22.60 1.09 33.35
N TYR A 263 -23.40 2.12 33.08
CA TYR A 263 -23.44 2.86 31.81
C TYR A 263 -22.15 3.69 31.65
N TRP A 264 -21.35 3.41 30.63
CA TRP A 264 -20.22 4.27 30.27
C TRP A 264 -20.70 5.55 29.59
N GLU A 265 -20.56 6.70 30.24
CA GLU A 265 -20.72 8.01 29.61
C GLU A 265 -19.55 8.33 28.67
N GLN A 266 -19.86 8.70 27.43
CA GLN A 266 -18.89 9.15 26.43
C GLN A 266 -18.52 10.63 26.67
N PRO A 267 -17.23 11.03 26.51
CA PRO A 267 -16.87 12.43 26.51
C PRO A 267 -17.32 13.10 25.20
N GLU A 268 -18.02 14.23 25.32
CA GLU A 268 -18.40 15.09 24.19
C GLU A 268 -17.16 15.61 23.46
N SER A 269 -16.74 14.90 22.41
CA SER A 269 -15.78 15.40 21.42
C SER A 269 -16.50 15.52 20.08
N GLY A 270 -16.89 16.76 19.75
CA GLY A 270 -17.66 17.11 18.57
C GLY A 270 -16.86 17.07 17.26
N LEU A 271 -16.54 15.87 16.76
CA LEU A 271 -15.94 15.68 15.43
C LEU A 271 -16.53 14.46 14.71
N ILE A 272 -17.82 14.51 14.39
CA ILE A 272 -18.44 13.69 13.34
C ILE A 272 -19.43 14.58 12.56
N PRO A 273 -19.25 14.86 11.26
CA PRO A 273 -20.28 15.51 10.46
C PRO A 273 -21.37 14.48 10.11
N THR A 274 -22.52 14.58 10.77
CA THR A 274 -23.75 13.95 10.31
C THR A 274 -24.33 14.80 9.18
N TRP A 275 -24.59 14.20 8.03
CA TRP A 275 -25.29 14.85 6.92
C TRP A 275 -26.77 15.01 7.30
N SER A 276 -27.05 16.03 8.11
CA SER A 276 -28.38 16.54 8.35
C SER A 276 -28.49 17.93 7.73
N THR A 277 -29.49 18.10 6.89
CA THR A 277 -29.84 19.36 6.23
C THR A 277 -30.35 20.37 7.24
N LYS A 278 -29.45 21.14 7.86
CA LYS A 278 -29.71 22.50 8.35
C LYS A 278 -28.46 23.35 8.11
N GLU A 279 -28.67 24.53 7.53
CA GLU A 279 -27.65 25.49 7.10
C GLU A 279 -26.53 25.68 8.14
N PRO A 280 -25.25 25.75 7.72
CA PRO A 280 -24.17 26.07 8.64
C PRO A 280 -24.14 27.57 8.93
N ALA A 281 -23.96 27.91 10.21
CA ALA A 281 -23.65 29.26 10.66
C ALA A 281 -22.39 29.81 9.96
N PRO A 282 -22.31 31.12 9.65
CA PRO A 282 -21.25 31.68 8.84
C PRO A 282 -19.93 31.68 9.62
N ARG A 283 -18.97 30.86 9.19
CA ARG A 283 -17.58 30.95 9.65
C ARG A 283 -16.82 31.91 8.72
N LYS A 284 -16.17 32.93 9.30
CA LYS A 284 -15.30 33.89 8.59
C LYS A 284 -14.20 33.15 7.83
N GLY A 285 -14.29 33.15 6.50
CA GLY A 285 -13.20 32.74 5.62
C GLY A 285 -12.06 33.77 5.59
N PRO A 286 -10.83 33.36 5.20
CA PRO A 286 -9.71 34.27 5.00
C PRO A 286 -9.99 35.25 3.83
N LYS A 287 -9.43 36.46 3.92
CA LYS A 287 -9.59 37.52 2.91
C LYS A 287 -9.12 37.04 1.53
N PRO A 288 -9.95 37.13 0.47
CA PRO A 288 -9.51 36.84 -0.89
C PRO A 288 -8.53 37.91 -1.38
N ALA A 289 -7.53 37.47 -2.14
CA ALA A 289 -6.63 38.33 -2.89
C ALA A 289 -7.43 39.19 -3.88
N ALA A 290 -6.98 40.42 -4.08
CA ALA A 290 -7.66 41.43 -4.88
C ALA A 290 -7.98 40.93 -6.30
N ALA A 291 -9.27 40.94 -6.65
CA ALA A 291 -9.74 40.72 -8.00
C ALA A 291 -9.36 41.91 -8.89
N ILE A 292 -8.88 41.58 -10.08
CA ILE A 292 -8.68 42.49 -11.20
C ILE A 292 -10.06 43.05 -11.58
N VAL A 293 -10.13 44.38 -11.65
CA VAL A 293 -11.31 45.15 -12.03
C VAL A 293 -11.54 45.00 -13.53
N ASP A 294 -12.75 44.62 -13.95
CA ASP A 294 -13.26 44.91 -15.28
C ASP A 294 -14.60 45.66 -15.15
N ASP A 295 -14.68 46.76 -15.88
CA ASP A 295 -15.71 47.79 -15.79
C ASP A 295 -16.67 47.59 -16.98
N GLY A 296 -17.93 47.29 -16.70
CA GLY A 296 -18.87 46.91 -17.75
C GLY A 296 -20.32 46.96 -17.28
N THR A 297 -20.93 48.13 -17.43
CA THR A 297 -22.33 48.43 -17.17
C THR A 297 -23.30 47.47 -17.87
N GLY A 298 -24.26 46.90 -17.13
CA GLY A 298 -25.37 46.14 -17.72
C GLY A 298 -26.34 45.53 -16.72
N THR A 299 -27.38 46.27 -16.35
CA THR A 299 -28.53 45.84 -15.55
C THR A 299 -29.18 44.55 -16.06
N LYS A 300 -29.14 43.42 -15.33
CA LYS A 300 -30.14 42.33 -15.47
C LYS A 300 -30.43 41.58 -14.15
N LYS A 301 -31.74 41.47 -13.91
CA LYS A 301 -32.51 40.71 -12.91
C LYS A 301 -31.82 39.46 -12.33
N ASN A 302 -31.79 39.43 -11.00
CA ASN A 302 -31.33 38.34 -10.15
C ASN A 302 -32.31 37.14 -10.22
N ARG A 303 -32.19 36.29 -11.24
CA ARG A 303 -32.62 34.89 -11.16
C ARG A 303 -31.52 34.16 -10.38
N LYS A 304 -31.86 33.38 -9.34
CA LYS A 304 -30.94 32.43 -8.70
C LYS A 304 -30.34 31.54 -9.80
N ARG A 305 -29.16 31.90 -10.32
CA ARG A 305 -28.44 31.08 -11.29
C ARG A 305 -27.85 29.91 -10.49
N GLY A 306 -28.23 28.70 -10.86
CA GLY A 306 -27.56 27.48 -10.40
C GLY A 306 -26.08 27.51 -10.81
N TRP A 307 -25.29 26.61 -10.25
CA TRP A 307 -23.86 26.53 -10.56
C TRP A 307 -23.62 26.37 -12.07
N GLU A 308 -22.93 27.32 -12.70
CA GLU A 308 -22.53 27.26 -14.11
C GLU A 308 -21.13 26.65 -14.22
N THR A 309 -20.91 25.73 -15.17
CA THR A 309 -19.59 25.17 -15.43
C THR A 309 -18.70 26.21 -16.12
N PRO A 310 -17.37 26.21 -15.87
CA PRO A 310 -16.46 27.13 -16.55
C PRO A 310 -16.43 26.83 -18.06
N ASN A 311 -16.18 27.88 -18.86
CA ASN A 311 -16.07 27.73 -20.32
C ASN A 311 -14.73 27.08 -20.71
N VAL A 312 -14.74 26.24 -21.74
CA VAL A 312 -13.55 25.61 -22.34
C VAL A 312 -12.54 26.65 -22.86
N ASP A 313 -12.98 27.89 -23.11
CA ASP A 313 -12.12 29.01 -23.50
C ASP A 313 -11.03 29.37 -22.48
N LEU A 314 -11.14 28.90 -21.24
CA LEU A 314 -10.08 29.01 -20.23
C LEU A 314 -8.85 28.15 -20.56
N LEU A 315 -9.00 27.16 -21.44
CA LEU A 315 -7.92 26.31 -21.91
C LEU A 315 -7.22 26.93 -23.11
N THR A 316 -5.90 26.75 -23.17
CA THR A 316 -5.06 27.17 -24.30
C THR A 316 -5.58 26.55 -25.61
N PRO A 317 -5.76 27.34 -26.68
CA PRO A 317 -6.13 26.82 -27.99
C PRO A 317 -5.03 25.92 -28.58
N PRO A 318 -5.38 24.99 -29.48
CA PRO A 318 -4.41 24.09 -30.09
C PRO A 318 -3.42 24.82 -31.00
N ASP A 319 -2.20 24.29 -31.07
CA ASP A 319 -1.18 24.75 -32.01
C ASP A 319 -1.41 24.13 -33.39
N THR A 320 -1.45 24.94 -34.46
CA THR A 320 -1.66 24.48 -35.84
C THR A 320 -0.37 24.04 -36.53
N HIS A 321 0.42 23.17 -35.90
CA HIS A 321 1.69 22.69 -36.46
C HIS A 321 1.57 21.26 -36.97
N HIS A 322 1.49 21.11 -38.30
CA HIS A 322 1.65 19.84 -38.98
C HIS A 322 3.10 19.66 -39.45
N ALA A 323 3.62 18.44 -39.33
CA ALA A 323 4.93 18.12 -39.87
C ALA A 323 4.93 18.33 -41.40
N PRO A 324 5.94 19.01 -41.98
CA PRO A 324 6.01 19.22 -43.41
C PRO A 324 6.11 17.88 -44.13
N GLU A 325 5.21 17.65 -45.09
CA GLU A 325 5.11 16.38 -45.84
C GLU A 325 6.44 15.99 -46.52
N ALA A 326 7.20 16.98 -46.99
CA ALA A 326 8.53 16.78 -47.56
C ALA A 326 9.51 16.10 -46.59
N ALA A 327 9.50 16.49 -45.31
CA ALA A 327 10.37 15.87 -44.30
C ALA A 327 9.96 14.43 -44.00
N LEU A 328 8.65 14.12 -44.02
CA LEU A 328 8.14 12.77 -43.84
C LEU A 328 8.55 11.85 -45.00
N GLN A 329 8.47 12.35 -46.23
CA GLN A 329 8.91 11.62 -47.43
C GLN A 329 10.42 11.38 -47.43
N GLU A 330 11.21 12.36 -46.98
CA GLU A 330 12.66 12.21 -46.84
C GLU A 330 13.01 11.13 -45.80
N MET A 331 12.34 11.14 -44.64
CA MET A 331 12.50 10.09 -43.62
C MET A 331 12.09 8.71 -44.15
N ALA A 332 10.99 8.61 -44.89
CA ALA A 332 10.55 7.34 -45.50
C ALA A 332 11.61 6.78 -46.46
N ARG A 333 12.15 7.62 -47.35
CA ARG A 333 13.25 7.23 -48.25
C ARG A 333 14.51 6.81 -47.50
N LEU A 334 14.83 7.49 -46.41
CA LEU A 334 15.97 7.16 -45.56
C LEU A 334 15.79 5.79 -44.88
N VAL A 335 14.57 5.44 -44.46
CA VAL A 335 14.24 4.11 -43.91
C VAL A 335 14.46 3.02 -44.96
N GLU A 336 13.93 3.21 -46.17
CA GLU A 336 14.08 2.26 -47.28
C GLU A 336 15.55 2.10 -47.69
N SER A 337 16.30 3.19 -47.85
CA SER A 337 17.70 3.15 -48.23
C SER A 337 18.56 2.45 -47.18
N THR A 338 18.36 2.79 -45.90
CA THR A 338 19.13 2.20 -44.79
C THR A 338 18.90 0.69 -44.71
N LEU A 339 17.65 0.24 -44.78
CA LEU A 339 17.35 -1.20 -44.77
C LEU A 339 17.91 -1.88 -46.03
N GLY A 340 17.83 -1.21 -47.19
CA GLY A 340 18.41 -1.66 -48.45
C GLY A 340 19.92 -1.88 -48.38
N ASP A 341 20.67 -0.94 -47.81
CA ASP A 341 22.12 -1.01 -47.61
C ASP A 341 22.54 -2.20 -46.73
N HIS A 342 21.67 -2.60 -45.81
CA HIS A 342 21.86 -3.77 -44.95
C HIS A 342 21.26 -5.08 -45.52
N GLY A 343 20.86 -5.08 -46.79
CA GLY A 343 20.37 -6.27 -47.51
C GLY A 343 18.92 -6.64 -47.22
N VAL A 344 18.14 -5.73 -46.63
CA VAL A 344 16.73 -5.92 -46.27
C VAL A 344 15.88 -5.01 -47.16
N ARG A 345 15.26 -5.57 -48.21
CA ARG A 345 14.37 -4.79 -49.08
C ARG A 345 12.99 -4.63 -48.44
N VAL A 346 12.58 -3.39 -48.22
CA VAL A 346 11.23 -3.02 -47.77
C VAL A 346 10.70 -1.88 -48.65
N GLU A 347 9.39 -1.72 -48.67
CA GLU A 347 8.69 -0.61 -49.31
C GLU A 347 7.77 0.03 -48.28
N VAL A 348 7.84 1.35 -48.12
CA VAL A 348 6.97 2.12 -47.22
C VAL A 348 5.68 2.47 -47.96
N THR A 349 4.58 1.82 -47.55
CA THR A 349 3.26 1.96 -48.20
C THR A 349 2.32 2.93 -47.49
N ASP A 350 2.50 3.10 -46.17
CA ASP A 350 1.62 3.91 -45.33
C ASP A 350 2.47 4.84 -44.44
N VAL A 351 2.05 6.10 -44.28
CA VAL A 351 2.70 7.06 -43.39
C VAL A 351 1.62 7.77 -42.58
N LYS A 352 1.53 7.43 -41.30
CA LYS A 352 0.62 8.10 -40.36
C LYS A 352 1.44 8.99 -39.43
N ALA A 353 1.30 10.31 -39.60
CA ALA A 353 1.99 11.29 -38.78
C ALA A 353 1.12 11.70 -37.59
N GLY A 354 1.56 11.38 -36.38
CA GLY A 354 1.00 11.89 -35.14
C GLY A 354 1.78 13.08 -34.57
N PRO A 355 1.31 13.66 -33.44
CA PRO A 355 1.93 14.83 -32.82
C PRO A 355 3.37 14.62 -32.37
N ARG A 356 3.67 13.42 -31.84
CA ARG A 356 4.96 13.09 -31.21
C ARG A 356 5.73 12.05 -31.99
N ILE A 357 5.04 11.15 -32.68
CA ILE A 357 5.63 10.05 -33.43
C ILE A 357 4.99 9.96 -34.81
N VAL A 358 5.73 9.43 -35.76
CA VAL A 358 5.30 9.09 -37.11
C VAL A 358 5.43 7.58 -37.25
N ARG A 359 4.37 6.94 -37.74
CA ARG A 359 4.33 5.51 -38.03
C ARG A 359 4.48 5.29 -39.52
N PHE A 360 5.59 4.67 -39.93
CA PHE A 360 5.80 4.20 -41.29
C PHE A 360 5.37 2.74 -41.39
N GLY A 361 4.32 2.47 -42.15
CA GLY A 361 3.91 1.12 -42.50
C GLY A 361 4.71 0.62 -43.69
N MET A 362 5.49 -0.44 -43.48
CA MET A 362 6.36 -1.00 -44.50
C MET A 362 6.03 -2.48 -44.79
N VAL A 363 6.14 -2.84 -46.06
CA VAL A 363 5.92 -4.21 -46.55
C VAL A 363 7.27 -4.85 -46.85
N PRO A 364 7.55 -6.05 -46.28
CA PRO A 364 8.77 -6.78 -46.60
C PRO A 364 8.77 -7.21 -48.07
N GLY A 365 9.81 -6.78 -48.80
CA GLY A 365 10.02 -7.09 -50.20
C GLY A 365 10.59 -8.49 -50.44
N TRP A 366 11.12 -8.69 -51.64
CA TRP A 366 11.63 -9.97 -52.11
C TRP A 366 13.16 -9.94 -52.27
N VAL A 367 13.83 -10.96 -51.76
CA VAL A 367 15.29 -11.16 -51.87
C VAL A 367 15.56 -12.45 -52.65
N PRO A 368 16.52 -12.48 -53.59
CA PRO A 368 16.89 -13.70 -54.28
C PRO A 368 17.35 -14.77 -53.29
N LYS A 369 16.84 -16.00 -53.42
CA LYS A 369 17.22 -17.12 -52.57
C LYS A 369 18.68 -17.47 -52.84
N ARG A 370 19.58 -17.10 -51.90
CA ARG A 370 21.01 -17.44 -52.00
C ARG A 370 21.18 -18.93 -51.70
N GLY A 371 21.06 -19.77 -52.72
CA GLY A 371 21.23 -21.21 -52.58
C GLY A 371 20.69 -22.03 -53.75
N GLU A 372 21.32 -21.89 -54.91
CA GLU A 372 21.50 -23.01 -55.88
C GLU A 372 22.57 -22.72 -56.95
N SER A 373 23.15 -21.52 -56.98
CA SER A 373 24.22 -21.16 -57.94
C SER A 373 25.64 -21.62 -57.52
N GLY A 374 25.78 -22.35 -56.41
CA GLY A 374 27.09 -22.78 -55.86
C GLY A 374 27.54 -24.19 -56.24
N ARG A 375 26.73 -24.93 -57.01
CA ARG A 375 27.08 -26.23 -57.57
C ARG A 375 26.97 -26.20 -59.10
N GLY A 376 27.43 -25.10 -59.71
CA GLY A 376 27.73 -25.07 -61.13
C GLY A 376 28.90 -25.99 -61.41
N THR A 377 28.63 -27.14 -62.03
CA THR A 377 29.60 -27.90 -62.80
C THR A 377 30.43 -26.96 -63.65
N ILE A 378 31.76 -27.02 -63.46
CA ILE A 378 32.74 -26.26 -64.23
C ILE A 378 32.54 -26.62 -65.72
N GLY A 379 32.11 -25.66 -66.53
CA GLY A 379 32.11 -25.76 -68.00
C GLY A 379 30.76 -25.79 -68.71
N MET A 380 29.85 -24.86 -68.46
CA MET A 380 28.74 -24.59 -69.38
C MET A 380 28.48 -23.08 -69.46
N ASP A 381 28.56 -22.53 -70.66
CA ASP A 381 28.25 -21.12 -70.97
C ASP A 381 26.77 -20.84 -70.65
N THR A 382 26.52 -20.13 -69.55
CA THR A 382 25.19 -19.66 -69.16
C THR A 382 24.95 -18.24 -69.66
N ALA A 383 24.89 -18.07 -70.99
CA ALA A 383 24.46 -16.81 -71.61
C ALA A 383 22.93 -16.69 -71.76
N ASP A 384 22.18 -17.79 -71.62
CA ASP A 384 20.72 -17.86 -71.85
C ASP A 384 19.92 -18.26 -70.60
N ALA A 385 20.31 -17.80 -69.41
CA ALA A 385 19.47 -17.96 -68.22
C ALA A 385 18.42 -16.85 -68.17
N ASP A 386 17.15 -17.20 -68.44
CA ASP A 386 16.00 -16.31 -68.26
C ASP A 386 15.99 -15.74 -66.81
N PRO A 387 16.19 -14.43 -66.62
CA PRO A 387 16.34 -13.82 -65.28
C PRO A 387 15.04 -13.86 -64.45
N SER A 388 13.93 -14.32 -65.03
CA SER A 388 12.63 -14.46 -64.38
C SER A 388 12.51 -15.70 -63.47
N ALA A 389 13.41 -16.69 -63.60
CA ALA A 389 13.34 -17.97 -62.86
C ALA A 389 14.13 -18.00 -61.53
N LEU A 390 14.69 -16.88 -61.08
CA LEU A 390 15.34 -16.81 -59.76
C LEU A 390 14.29 -16.96 -58.65
N GLU A 391 14.30 -18.07 -57.91
CA GLU A 391 13.46 -18.24 -56.72
C GLU A 391 13.68 -17.06 -55.76
N ARG A 392 12.62 -16.29 -55.49
CA ARG A 392 12.66 -15.15 -54.58
C ARG A 392 12.06 -15.55 -53.23
N SER A 393 12.81 -15.36 -52.17
CA SER A 393 12.30 -15.49 -50.80
C SER A 393 11.83 -14.14 -50.30
N ARG A 394 10.66 -14.10 -49.66
CA ARG A 394 10.22 -12.89 -48.95
C ARG A 394 11.18 -12.59 -47.80
N VAL A 395 11.44 -11.30 -47.56
CA VAL A 395 12.21 -10.84 -46.41
C VAL A 395 11.53 -11.31 -45.13
N LYS A 396 12.31 -11.92 -44.24
CA LYS A 396 11.80 -12.36 -42.93
C LYS A 396 11.62 -11.13 -42.03
N VAL A 397 10.51 -11.06 -41.31
CA VAL A 397 10.24 -10.00 -40.32
C VAL A 397 11.38 -9.88 -39.30
N GLN A 398 11.96 -11.01 -38.88
CA GLN A 398 13.11 -11.02 -37.97
C GLN A 398 14.30 -10.23 -38.51
N SER A 399 14.54 -10.25 -39.82
CA SER A 399 15.64 -9.50 -40.45
C SER A 399 15.45 -7.99 -40.31
N ILE A 400 14.20 -7.51 -40.28
CA ILE A 400 13.88 -6.10 -40.02
C ILE A 400 14.11 -5.78 -38.54
N LEU A 401 13.60 -6.63 -37.63
CA LEU A 401 13.75 -6.45 -36.19
C LEU A 401 15.22 -6.39 -35.74
N THR A 402 16.08 -7.24 -36.33
CA THR A 402 17.52 -7.23 -36.00
C THR A 402 18.25 -5.96 -36.41
N ARG A 403 17.66 -5.14 -37.29
CA ARG A 403 18.24 -3.89 -37.83
C ARG A 403 17.71 -2.63 -37.13
N GLU A 404 16.98 -2.79 -36.03
CA GLU A 404 16.51 -1.69 -35.19
C GLU A 404 17.61 -0.69 -34.83
N LYS A 405 18.78 -1.17 -34.40
CA LYS A 405 19.92 -0.31 -34.02
C LYS A 405 20.52 0.44 -35.21
N ASP A 406 20.55 -0.20 -36.37
CA ASP A 406 21.08 0.39 -37.61
C ASP A 406 20.13 1.51 -38.08
N MET A 407 18.81 1.29 -38.01
CA MET A 407 17.80 2.32 -38.28
C MET A 407 17.83 3.47 -37.26
N ALA A 408 17.97 3.17 -35.97
CA ALA A 408 18.11 4.16 -34.91
C ALA A 408 19.30 5.10 -35.16
N LEU A 409 20.42 4.54 -35.64
CA LEU A 409 21.60 5.32 -36.02
C LEU A 409 21.35 6.22 -37.24
N ALA A 410 20.75 5.67 -38.31
CA ALA A 410 20.46 6.42 -39.53
C ALA A 410 19.45 7.56 -39.31
N LEU A 411 18.40 7.29 -38.53
CA LEU A 411 17.35 8.25 -38.17
C LEU A 411 17.77 9.20 -37.04
N LYS A 412 18.99 9.06 -36.52
CA LYS A 412 19.55 9.89 -35.43
C LYS A 412 18.66 9.93 -34.18
N THR A 413 18.02 8.82 -33.86
CA THR A 413 17.12 8.72 -32.71
C THR A 413 17.28 7.38 -32.01
N PRO A 414 17.49 7.36 -30.68
CA PRO A 414 17.50 6.11 -29.92
C PRO A 414 16.08 5.59 -29.64
N TYR A 415 15.04 6.37 -29.94
CA TYR A 415 13.65 6.07 -29.60
C TYR A 415 12.91 5.54 -30.82
N LEU A 416 13.14 4.28 -31.17
CA LEU A 416 12.45 3.57 -32.24
C LEU A 416 11.54 2.49 -31.64
N ARG A 417 10.40 2.21 -32.27
CA ARG A 417 9.60 1.02 -31.95
C ARG A 417 9.15 0.33 -33.24
N ILE A 418 9.38 -0.98 -33.33
CA ILE A 418 8.93 -1.79 -34.46
C ILE A 418 7.76 -2.66 -34.00
N GLU A 419 6.62 -2.52 -34.66
CA GLU A 419 5.40 -3.28 -34.41
C GLU A 419 5.15 -4.22 -35.60
N ALA A 420 5.25 -5.53 -35.37
CA ALA A 420 5.17 -6.53 -36.43
C ALA A 420 4.34 -7.76 -36.00
N PRO A 421 3.21 -8.07 -36.69
CA PRO A 421 2.45 -7.21 -37.61
C PRO A 421 1.66 -6.12 -36.88
N VAL A 422 1.29 -5.04 -37.57
CA VAL A 422 0.33 -4.07 -37.04
C VAL A 422 -1.06 -4.70 -36.92
N PRO A 423 -1.77 -4.57 -35.78
CA PRO A 423 -3.10 -5.13 -35.61
C PRO A 423 -4.06 -4.72 -36.73
N GLY A 424 -4.60 -5.70 -37.45
CA GLY A 424 -5.55 -5.48 -38.55
C GLY A 424 -4.93 -5.10 -39.90
N GLU A 425 -3.61 -4.91 -39.99
CA GLU A 425 -2.90 -4.55 -41.23
C GLU A 425 -1.76 -5.54 -41.52
N ALA A 426 -1.57 -5.97 -42.78
CA ALA A 426 -0.53 -6.94 -43.17
C ALA A 426 0.85 -6.28 -43.40
N LEU A 427 1.24 -5.35 -42.52
CA LEU A 427 2.43 -4.52 -42.62
C LEU A 427 3.23 -4.52 -41.31
N VAL A 428 4.49 -4.13 -41.40
CA VAL A 428 5.35 -3.87 -40.25
C VAL A 428 5.33 -2.35 -40.00
N GLY A 429 4.95 -1.94 -38.79
CA GLY A 429 4.94 -0.55 -38.38
C GLY A 429 6.29 -0.14 -37.79
N LEU A 430 6.85 0.95 -38.26
CA LEU A 430 8.03 1.60 -37.70
C LEU A 430 7.61 2.94 -37.08
N GLU A 431 7.63 3.03 -35.76
CA GLU A 431 7.35 4.26 -35.02
C GLU A 431 8.66 5.00 -34.76
N VAL A 432 8.73 6.24 -35.27
CA VAL A 432 9.88 7.13 -35.18
C VAL A 432 9.41 8.46 -34.59
N PRO A 433 10.21 9.18 -33.80
CA PRO A 433 9.83 10.50 -33.31
C PRO A 433 9.58 11.46 -34.47
N SER A 434 8.56 12.30 -34.33
CA SER A 434 8.25 13.33 -35.32
C SER A 434 9.41 14.34 -35.43
N PRO A 435 9.78 14.80 -36.63
CA PRO A 435 10.81 15.82 -36.82
C PRO A 435 10.40 17.17 -36.22
N SER A 436 9.08 17.41 -36.09
CA SER A 436 8.51 18.59 -35.46
C SER A 436 7.46 18.17 -34.42
N PRO A 437 7.86 17.77 -33.21
CA PRO A 437 6.92 17.33 -32.19
C PRO A 437 6.00 18.48 -31.73
N SER A 438 4.69 18.28 -31.81
CA SER A 438 3.70 19.23 -31.28
C SER A 438 3.19 18.79 -29.91
N LYS A 439 2.69 19.76 -29.13
CA LYS A 439 2.00 19.49 -27.87
C LYS A 439 0.55 19.16 -28.17
N VAL A 440 0.04 18.14 -27.49
CA VAL A 440 -1.39 17.80 -27.48
C VAL A 440 -2.03 18.63 -26.37
N HIS A 441 -2.93 19.53 -26.74
CA HIS A 441 -3.63 20.41 -25.80
C HIS A 441 -4.90 19.73 -25.26
N LEU A 442 -5.33 20.08 -24.06
CA LEU A 442 -6.56 19.49 -23.50
C LEU A 442 -7.80 19.92 -24.31
N ARG A 443 -7.83 21.19 -24.72
CA ARG A 443 -8.94 21.82 -25.43
C ARG A 443 -9.29 21.11 -26.73
N GLU A 444 -8.29 20.79 -27.56
CA GLU A 444 -8.51 20.13 -28.85
C GLU A 444 -9.21 18.78 -28.71
N VAL A 445 -8.96 18.04 -27.63
CA VAL A 445 -9.59 16.73 -27.40
C VAL A 445 -11.01 16.92 -26.85
N MET A 446 -11.22 17.91 -25.99
CA MET A 446 -12.52 18.21 -25.39
C MET A 446 -13.53 18.78 -26.39
N GLU A 447 -13.07 19.56 -27.37
CA GLU A 447 -13.94 20.14 -28.40
C GLU A 447 -14.38 19.11 -29.46
N THR A 448 -13.85 17.88 -29.41
CA THR A 448 -14.19 16.84 -30.38
C THR A 448 -15.65 16.38 -30.30
N PRO A 449 -16.24 15.93 -31.42
CA PRO A 449 -17.61 15.38 -31.41
C PRO A 449 -17.71 14.10 -30.57
N ILE A 450 -16.62 13.33 -30.42
CA ILE A 450 -16.60 12.11 -29.61
C ILE A 450 -16.82 12.47 -28.13
N PHE A 451 -16.09 13.46 -27.63
CA PHE A 451 -16.24 13.97 -26.27
C PHE A 451 -17.66 14.50 -26.01
N ASN A 452 -18.16 15.35 -26.90
CA ASN A 452 -19.49 15.94 -26.78
C ASN A 452 -20.62 14.90 -26.82
N ARG A 453 -20.47 13.80 -27.59
CA ARG A 453 -21.46 12.71 -27.62
C ARG A 453 -21.55 11.96 -26.29
N ILE A 454 -20.42 11.73 -25.62
CA ILE A 454 -20.41 11.08 -24.29
C ILE A 454 -21.06 12.00 -23.27
N LEU A 455 -20.73 13.30 -23.32
CA LEU A 455 -21.32 14.30 -22.45
C LEU A 455 -22.84 14.39 -22.61
N ALA A 456 -23.33 14.41 -23.85
CA ALA A 456 -24.76 14.47 -24.16
C ALA A 456 -25.55 13.23 -23.68
N LYS A 457 -24.89 12.08 -23.54
CA LYS A 457 -25.48 10.86 -22.95
C LYS A 457 -25.49 10.87 -21.42
N GLY A 458 -24.95 11.89 -20.77
CA GLY A 458 -24.84 11.98 -19.31
C GLY A 458 -23.61 11.26 -18.72
N GLY A 459 -22.71 10.72 -19.54
CA GLY A 459 -21.51 10.00 -19.10
C GLY A 459 -20.47 10.88 -18.41
N LEU A 460 -19.33 10.29 -18.05
CA LEU A 460 -18.18 10.94 -17.40
C LEU A 460 -16.98 10.97 -18.38
N PRO A 461 -17.00 11.85 -19.40
CA PRO A 461 -15.95 11.88 -20.40
C PRO A 461 -14.62 12.38 -19.83
N ILE A 462 -13.55 11.69 -20.20
CA ILE A 462 -12.16 12.02 -19.90
C ILE A 462 -11.42 12.20 -21.22
N ALA A 463 -10.81 13.36 -21.42
CA ALA A 463 -9.90 13.61 -22.52
C ALA A 463 -8.49 13.10 -22.16
N LEU A 464 -8.06 11.99 -22.79
CA LEU A 464 -6.74 11.42 -22.53
C LEU A 464 -5.65 12.06 -23.39
N GLY A 465 -5.95 12.37 -24.65
CA GLY A 465 -4.97 12.91 -25.59
C GLY A 465 -5.26 12.48 -27.02
N GLN A 466 -4.21 12.22 -27.78
CA GLN A 466 -4.28 11.70 -29.15
C GLN A 466 -3.49 10.40 -29.25
N ASP A 467 -3.88 9.55 -30.21
CA ASP A 467 -3.16 8.32 -30.52
C ASP A 467 -1.91 8.58 -31.39
N THR A 468 -1.26 7.50 -31.81
CA THR A 468 -0.04 7.56 -32.63
C THR A 468 -0.28 8.16 -34.02
N GLY A 469 -1.52 8.20 -34.49
CA GLY A 469 -1.94 8.82 -35.75
C GLY A 469 -2.57 10.20 -35.59
N GLY A 470 -2.59 10.77 -34.37
CA GLY A 470 -3.20 12.07 -34.09
C GLY A 470 -4.72 12.05 -33.92
N SER A 471 -5.35 10.88 -33.90
CA SER A 471 -6.80 10.80 -33.64
C SER A 471 -7.07 11.02 -32.15
N PRO A 472 -8.13 11.77 -31.79
CA PRO A 472 -8.43 12.06 -30.39
C PRO A 472 -8.88 10.81 -29.63
N VAL A 473 -8.34 10.63 -28.44
CA VAL A 473 -8.63 9.53 -27.52
C VAL A 473 -9.43 10.07 -26.34
N VAL A 474 -10.70 9.66 -26.28
CA VAL A 474 -11.64 10.02 -25.22
C VAL A 474 -12.22 8.75 -24.62
N LEU A 475 -12.29 8.70 -23.29
CA LEU A 475 -12.89 7.59 -22.54
C LEU A 475 -14.09 8.06 -21.72
N ASP A 476 -15.06 7.18 -21.50
CA ASP A 476 -16.14 7.40 -20.52
C ASP A 476 -15.86 6.59 -19.25
N LEU A 477 -15.56 7.28 -18.14
CA LEU A 477 -15.29 6.62 -16.85
C LEU A 477 -16.50 5.86 -16.32
N ALA A 478 -17.73 6.24 -16.69
CA ALA A 478 -18.91 5.50 -16.27
C ALA A 478 -18.98 4.09 -16.91
N SER A 479 -18.44 3.94 -18.12
CA SER A 479 -18.36 2.65 -18.82
C SER A 479 -17.16 1.78 -18.36
N LEU A 480 -16.14 2.41 -17.80
CA LEU A 480 -14.94 1.80 -17.24
C LEU A 480 -14.83 2.18 -15.76
N PRO A 481 -15.63 1.56 -14.87
CA PRO A 481 -15.97 2.13 -13.56
C PRO A 481 -14.76 2.39 -12.65
N HIS A 482 -13.64 1.71 -12.91
CA HIS A 482 -12.38 1.91 -12.21
C HIS A 482 -11.22 1.98 -13.22
N MET A 483 -10.29 2.89 -12.97
CA MET A 483 -9.11 3.11 -13.80
C MET A 483 -7.85 3.10 -12.94
N LEU A 484 -6.80 2.41 -13.41
CA LEU A 484 -5.47 2.41 -12.80
C LEU A 484 -4.52 3.23 -13.67
N ILE A 485 -3.80 4.18 -13.06
CA ILE A 485 -2.80 5.01 -13.74
C ILE A 485 -1.44 4.78 -13.07
N ALA A 486 -0.48 4.27 -13.84
CA ALA A 486 0.89 4.01 -13.38
C ALA A 486 1.91 4.71 -14.29
N GLY A 487 3.01 5.16 -13.70
CA GLY A 487 4.09 5.83 -14.42
C GLY A 487 5.19 6.33 -13.49
N ALA A 488 6.43 6.30 -13.97
CA ALA A 488 7.60 6.82 -13.26
C ALA A 488 7.55 8.36 -13.12
N THR A 489 8.37 8.94 -12.25
CA THR A 489 8.50 10.40 -12.14
C THR A 489 8.88 11.02 -13.48
N GLY A 490 8.21 12.09 -13.88
CA GLY A 490 8.45 12.77 -15.16
C GLY A 490 7.78 12.12 -16.38
N SER A 491 7.07 10.99 -16.21
CA SER A 491 6.33 10.32 -17.32
C SER A 491 5.05 11.05 -17.75
N GLY A 492 4.60 12.05 -17.00
CA GLY A 492 3.35 12.78 -17.27
C GLY A 492 2.13 12.29 -16.47
N LYS A 493 2.31 11.36 -15.51
CA LYS A 493 1.21 10.88 -14.64
C LYS A 493 0.39 12.01 -14.01
N SER A 494 1.06 12.99 -13.39
CA SER A 494 0.39 14.10 -12.70
C SER A 494 -0.38 15.01 -13.67
N VAL A 495 0.18 15.23 -14.87
CA VAL A 495 -0.50 15.98 -15.94
C VAL A 495 -1.75 15.24 -16.42
N CYS A 496 -1.69 13.92 -16.56
CA CYS A 496 -2.85 13.08 -16.89
C CYS A 496 -3.94 13.13 -15.81
N ILE A 497 -3.57 13.12 -14.53
CA ILE A 497 -4.55 13.27 -13.44
C ILE A 497 -5.21 14.66 -13.50
N ASN A 498 -4.44 15.71 -13.76
CA ASN A 498 -4.97 17.06 -13.90
C ASN A 498 -5.88 17.20 -15.12
N SER A 499 -5.59 16.53 -16.25
CA SER A 499 -6.48 16.54 -17.42
C SER A 499 -7.80 15.82 -17.15
N ILE A 500 -7.78 14.73 -16.38
CA ILE A 500 -8.98 14.02 -15.93
C ILE A 500 -9.83 14.95 -15.04
N VAL A 501 -9.23 15.54 -14.02
CA VAL A 501 -9.95 16.44 -13.10
C VAL A 501 -10.51 17.65 -13.86
N ALA A 502 -9.70 18.28 -14.73
CA ALA A 502 -10.16 19.41 -15.55
C ALA A 502 -11.32 19.02 -16.48
N SER A 503 -11.28 17.83 -17.09
CA SER A 503 -12.38 17.30 -17.92
C SER A 503 -13.69 17.27 -17.12
N PHE A 504 -13.64 16.88 -15.85
CA PHE A 504 -14.81 16.86 -14.97
C PHE A 504 -15.28 18.25 -14.55
N LEU A 505 -14.38 19.13 -14.12
CA LEU A 505 -14.75 20.45 -13.62
C LEU A 505 -15.36 21.34 -14.70
N LEU A 506 -14.93 21.17 -15.95
CA LEU A 506 -15.46 21.88 -17.12
C LEU A 506 -16.81 21.34 -17.60
N THR A 507 -17.17 20.11 -17.24
CA THR A 507 -18.35 19.44 -17.81
C THR A 507 -19.45 19.07 -16.82
N LYS A 508 -19.13 18.95 -15.53
CA LYS A 508 -20.07 18.51 -14.49
C LYS A 508 -20.18 19.55 -13.39
N THR A 509 -21.41 19.78 -12.93
CA THR A 509 -21.68 20.61 -11.75
C THR A 509 -21.42 19.80 -10.46
N PRO A 510 -21.26 20.45 -9.29
CA PRO A 510 -21.12 19.77 -8.01
C PRO A 510 -22.29 18.86 -7.62
N GLU A 511 -23.49 19.14 -8.16
CA GLU A 511 -24.68 18.30 -7.96
C GLU A 511 -24.61 17.02 -8.79
N GLN A 512 -23.95 17.07 -9.95
CA GLN A 512 -23.77 15.93 -10.85
C GLN A 512 -22.57 15.05 -10.48
N LEU A 513 -21.52 15.65 -9.92
CA LEU A 513 -20.29 14.94 -9.57
C LEU A 513 -19.68 15.47 -8.27
N ARG A 514 -19.42 14.53 -7.35
CA ARG A 514 -18.66 14.77 -6.11
C ARG A 514 -17.37 13.96 -6.15
N ILE A 515 -16.27 14.58 -5.73
CA ILE A 515 -14.92 14.01 -5.80
C ILE A 515 -14.34 13.88 -4.40
N LEU A 516 -13.76 12.72 -4.10
CA LEU A 516 -12.87 12.52 -2.97
C LEU A 516 -11.44 12.42 -3.49
N MET A 517 -10.53 13.25 -2.96
CA MET A 517 -9.12 13.26 -3.36
C MET A 517 -8.24 12.82 -2.20
N VAL A 518 -7.23 12.01 -2.52
CA VAL A 518 -6.25 11.48 -1.58
C VAL A 518 -4.85 11.74 -2.14
N ASP A 519 -4.04 12.51 -1.43
CA ASP A 519 -2.67 12.83 -1.81
C ASP A 519 -1.73 12.74 -0.61
N PRO A 520 -1.22 11.53 -0.30
CA PRO A 520 -0.34 11.32 0.86
C PRO A 520 1.00 12.05 0.71
N LYS A 521 1.38 12.45 -0.50
CA LYS A 521 2.65 13.16 -0.77
C LYS A 521 2.51 14.68 -0.72
N ARG A 522 1.28 15.21 -0.71
CA ARG A 522 0.96 16.66 -0.76
C ARG A 522 1.43 17.39 -2.02
N VAL A 523 1.82 16.69 -3.09
CA VAL A 523 2.47 17.33 -4.24
C VAL A 523 1.48 17.71 -5.33
N GLU A 524 0.46 16.89 -5.58
CA GLU A 524 -0.26 16.91 -6.85
C GLU A 524 -1.71 17.38 -6.70
N LEU A 525 -2.43 16.90 -5.67
CA LEU A 525 -3.87 17.14 -5.55
C LEU A 525 -4.23 18.23 -4.54
N THR A 526 -3.31 18.58 -3.63
CA THR A 526 -3.50 19.68 -2.67
C THR A 526 -4.01 21.00 -3.29
N PRO A 527 -3.58 21.41 -4.50
CA PRO A 527 -4.08 22.63 -5.14
C PRO A 527 -5.59 22.63 -5.44
N PHE A 528 -6.25 21.48 -5.48
CA PHE A 528 -7.70 21.40 -5.71
C PHE A 528 -8.54 21.73 -4.47
N ASN A 529 -7.93 21.92 -3.29
CA ASN A 529 -8.68 22.31 -2.09
C ASN A 529 -9.48 23.60 -2.32
N GLY A 530 -10.76 23.58 -1.93
CA GLY A 530 -11.68 24.72 -2.05
C GLY A 530 -12.61 24.66 -3.26
N ILE A 531 -12.42 23.74 -4.20
CA ILE A 531 -13.40 23.53 -5.27
C ILE A 531 -14.71 22.94 -4.70
N PRO A 532 -15.88 23.35 -5.22
CA PRO A 532 -17.16 22.92 -4.69
C PRO A 532 -17.49 21.46 -5.00
N HIS A 533 -16.75 20.79 -5.89
CA HIS A 533 -16.92 19.36 -6.20
C HIS A 533 -16.36 18.45 -5.12
N LEU A 534 -15.49 18.93 -4.24
CA LEU A 534 -14.86 18.11 -3.21
C LEU A 534 -15.83 17.76 -2.06
N ILE A 535 -15.85 16.48 -1.68
CA ILE A 535 -16.63 15.98 -0.53
C ILE A 535 -16.11 16.55 0.79
N GLY A 536 -14.80 16.71 0.89
CA GLY A 536 -14.09 17.30 2.02
C GLY A 536 -12.70 17.77 1.56
N PRO A 537 -11.86 18.26 2.48
CA PRO A 537 -10.47 18.59 2.13
C PRO A 537 -9.73 17.37 1.57
N VAL A 538 -8.73 17.63 0.73
CA VAL A 538 -7.86 16.57 0.19
C VAL A 538 -7.24 15.81 1.36
N ILE A 539 -7.47 14.50 1.39
CA ILE A 539 -6.96 13.64 2.47
C ILE A 539 -5.47 13.45 2.24
N VAL A 540 -4.70 13.72 3.28
CA VAL A 540 -3.26 13.55 3.24
C VAL A 540 -2.78 12.48 4.22
N ASP A 541 -3.45 12.36 5.35
CA ASP A 541 -3.09 11.34 6.33
C ASP A 541 -3.51 9.96 5.81
N PRO A 542 -2.58 8.99 5.65
CA PRO A 542 -2.91 7.62 5.28
C PRO A 542 -3.91 6.95 6.22
N GLU A 543 -3.94 7.33 7.51
CA GLU A 543 -4.86 6.76 8.48
C GLU A 543 -6.32 7.17 8.18
N GLU A 544 -6.52 8.40 7.72
CA GLU A 544 -7.84 8.92 7.33
C GLU A 544 -8.38 8.27 6.04
N VAL A 545 -7.51 7.77 5.16
CA VAL A 545 -7.90 7.12 3.90
C VAL A 545 -8.83 5.93 4.16
N ASN A 546 -8.49 5.09 5.14
CA ASN A 546 -9.31 3.93 5.49
C ASN A 546 -10.72 4.33 5.94
N THR A 547 -10.83 5.41 6.72
CA THR A 547 -12.10 5.95 7.17
C THR A 547 -12.93 6.47 5.99
N ALA A 548 -12.29 7.19 5.08
CA ALA A 548 -12.97 7.73 3.90
C ALA A 548 -13.45 6.62 2.94
N LEU A 549 -12.64 5.60 2.69
CA LEU A 549 -13.02 4.44 1.87
C LEU A 549 -14.19 3.66 2.50
N ARG A 550 -14.19 3.46 3.83
CA ARG A 550 -15.35 2.87 4.53
C ARG A 550 -16.61 3.73 4.38
N GLY A 551 -16.45 5.05 4.41
CA GLY A 551 -17.53 6.00 4.11
C GLY A 551 -18.11 5.80 2.70
N LEU A 552 -17.25 5.64 1.68
CA LEU A 552 -17.67 5.37 0.31
C LEU A 552 -18.41 4.02 0.17
N ILE A 553 -17.96 2.98 0.88
CA ILE A 553 -18.67 1.69 0.90
C ILE A 553 -20.07 1.85 1.50
N ARG A 554 -20.20 2.60 2.61
CA ARG A 554 -21.51 2.88 3.24
C ARG A 554 -22.43 3.65 2.30
N GLU A 555 -21.91 4.65 1.59
CA GLU A 555 -22.66 5.41 0.59
C GLU A 555 -23.12 4.51 -0.57
N MET A 556 -22.25 3.66 -1.10
CA MET A 556 -22.59 2.70 -2.15
C MET A 556 -23.72 1.77 -1.71
N LEU A 557 -23.64 1.18 -0.51
CA LEU A 557 -24.68 0.33 0.05
C LEU A 557 -25.98 1.09 0.30
N GLY A 558 -25.89 2.36 0.74
CA GLY A 558 -27.05 3.24 0.88
C GLY A 558 -27.77 3.46 -0.44
N ARG A 559 -27.02 3.75 -1.52
CA ARG A 559 -27.57 3.91 -2.87
C ARG A 559 -28.22 2.65 -3.40
N TYR A 560 -27.66 1.46 -3.13
CA TYR A 560 -28.31 0.21 -3.54
C TYR A 560 -29.70 0.05 -2.94
N LYS A 561 -29.88 0.38 -1.65
CA LYS A 561 -31.19 0.34 -1.00
C LYS A 561 -32.17 1.34 -1.62
N LEU A 562 -31.74 2.59 -1.83
CA LEU A 562 -32.56 3.62 -2.47
C LEU A 562 -32.98 3.21 -3.90
N MET A 563 -32.07 2.59 -4.65
CA MET A 563 -32.38 2.08 -5.99
C MET A 563 -33.35 0.90 -5.95
N GLU A 564 -33.21 0.00 -4.99
CA GLU A 564 -34.11 -1.13 -4.79
C GLU A 564 -35.54 -0.68 -4.45
N GLU A 565 -35.67 0.32 -3.57
CA GLU A 565 -36.97 0.90 -3.17
C GLU A 565 -37.75 1.49 -4.36
N VAL A 566 -37.06 2.09 -5.33
CA VAL A 566 -37.65 2.71 -6.53
C VAL A 566 -37.67 1.74 -7.73
N GLY A 567 -37.08 0.54 -7.60
CA GLY A 567 -36.96 -0.44 -8.69
C GLY A 567 -35.97 -0.03 -9.78
N ALA A 568 -35.06 0.90 -9.49
CA ALA A 568 -34.01 1.34 -10.41
C ALA A 568 -32.82 0.36 -10.42
N ARG A 569 -32.23 0.14 -11.61
CA ARG A 569 -31.07 -0.77 -11.77
C ARG A 569 -29.71 -0.07 -11.65
N ASN A 570 -29.68 1.25 -11.83
CA ASN A 570 -28.45 2.05 -11.82
C ASN A 570 -28.78 3.50 -11.43
N ILE A 571 -27.74 4.29 -11.16
CA ILE A 571 -27.89 5.68 -10.73
C ILE A 571 -28.60 6.55 -11.77
N GLU A 572 -28.42 6.27 -13.06
CA GLU A 572 -29.11 7.01 -14.13
C GLU A 572 -30.62 6.75 -14.08
N GLY A 573 -31.03 5.51 -13.86
CA GLY A 573 -32.43 5.13 -13.69
C GLY A 573 -33.06 5.64 -12.40
N TYR A 574 -32.27 5.81 -11.33
CA TYR A 574 -32.74 6.42 -10.08
C TYR A 574 -32.93 7.94 -10.20
N ASN A 575 -32.12 8.60 -11.03
CA ASN A 575 -32.18 10.06 -11.22
C ASN A 575 -33.27 10.52 -12.21
N LYS A 576 -33.86 9.60 -12.98
CA LYS A 576 -34.99 9.87 -13.88
C LYS A 576 -36.30 9.73 -13.14
#